data_AF-Q32RL0-F1
#
_entry.id   AF-Q32RL0-F1
#
_cell.length_a   1.000
_cell.length_b   1.000
_cell.length_c   1.000
_cell.angle_alpha   90.00
_cell.angle_beta   90.00
_cell.angle_gamma   90.00
#
_symmetry.space_group_name_H-M   'P 1'
#
loop_
_entity.id
_entity.type
_entity.pdbx_description
1 polymer ?
#
loop_
_entity_poly.entity_id
_entity_poly.type
_entity_poly.pdbx_seq_one_letter_code
_entity_poly.pdbx_strand_id
1 'polypeptide(L)'
;MGERIKSTMDLLIYLQNSHLATGFGFNTNLFETNLINLAVVIGVLVYFGKGVLTTLLNNRKETIVNTIRDAEERYQEATEKLNKAYTRLEQAKAKAEEIRVNGLAQMEIEKQELIKAADEDSKRLEDSKNATLRFEEQRAIEQVRQQVSRLALELALETLKTRLNRDLHAQMIDYHIGLLQSMESVID
;
A
#
# COMPACT_ATOMS: atom_id res chain seq x y z
N MET A 1 -22.75 115.91 -1.10
CA MET A 1 -22.15 114.56 -1.24
C MET A 1 -21.90 113.88 0.12
N GLY A 2 -21.64 114.62 1.21
CA GLY A 2 -21.44 114.05 2.57
C GLY A 2 -22.70 113.60 3.33
N GLU A 3 -23.90 114.09 3.01
CA GLU A 3 -25.13 113.72 3.76
C GLU A 3 -25.70 112.34 3.41
N ARG A 4 -25.53 111.85 2.18
CA ARG A 4 -26.04 110.51 1.79
C ARG A 4 -25.29 109.36 2.49
N ILE A 5 -24.01 109.55 2.82
CA ILE A 5 -23.20 108.53 3.50
C ILE A 5 -23.60 108.41 4.97
N LYS A 6 -23.92 109.53 5.65
CA LYS A 6 -24.45 109.50 7.02
C LYS A 6 -25.78 108.75 7.09
N SER A 7 -26.73 109.06 6.19
CA SER A 7 -28.02 108.38 6.14
C SER A 7 -27.92 106.86 5.92
N THR A 8 -26.96 106.40 5.10
CA THR A 8 -26.73 104.95 4.93
C THR A 8 -26.08 104.29 6.15
N MET A 9 -25.20 105.01 6.86
CA MET A 9 -24.65 104.51 8.12
C MET A 9 -25.72 104.46 9.22
N ASP A 10 -26.60 105.46 9.28
CA ASP A 10 -27.74 105.47 10.21
C ASP A 10 -28.68 104.29 9.95
N LEU A 11 -28.90 103.93 8.67
CA LEU A 11 -29.70 102.75 8.29
C LEU A 11 -29.06 101.43 8.77
N LEU A 12 -27.72 101.32 8.67
CA LEU A 12 -27.00 100.13 9.14
C LEU A 12 -27.02 100.01 10.67
N ILE A 13 -26.93 101.13 11.39
CA ILE A 13 -27.05 101.15 12.86
C ILE A 13 -28.47 100.75 13.29
N TYR A 14 -29.50 101.14 12.54
CA TYR A 14 -30.88 100.73 12.83
C TYR A 14 -31.11 99.22 12.64
N LEU A 15 -30.46 98.62 11.64
CA LEU A 15 -30.54 97.18 11.40
C LEU A 15 -29.77 96.35 12.43
N GLN A 16 -28.70 96.90 13.01
CA GLN A 16 -27.90 96.21 14.03
C GLN A 16 -28.57 96.20 15.41
N ASN A 17 -29.41 97.19 15.73
CA ASN A 17 -29.79 97.49 17.12
C ASN A 17 -31.25 97.20 17.52
N SER A 18 -31.92 96.26 16.85
CA SER A 18 -33.12 95.61 17.41
C SER A 18 -32.78 94.25 18.02
N HIS A 19 -31.80 94.24 18.91
CA HIS A 19 -31.81 93.29 20.02
C HIS A 19 -32.94 93.71 20.95
N LEU A 20 -34.00 92.90 21.09
CA LEU A 20 -34.73 92.62 22.34
C LEU A 20 -35.70 91.48 21.99
N ALA A 21 -35.29 90.22 22.14
CA ALA A 21 -35.41 89.52 23.41
C ALA A 21 -36.79 89.70 24.05
N THR A 22 -37.53 88.59 24.08
CA THR A 22 -38.48 88.25 25.13
C THR A 22 -39.86 88.92 25.06
N GLY A 23 -40.70 88.34 24.21
CA GLY A 23 -42.12 88.22 24.47
C GLY A 23 -42.56 86.79 24.20
N PHE A 24 -42.54 85.91 25.21
CA PHE A 24 -43.32 84.65 25.18
C PHE A 24 -44.81 85.00 25.28
N GLY A 25 -45.34 85.64 24.24
CA GLY A 25 -46.77 85.72 23.98
C GLY A 25 -47.11 84.52 23.09
N PHE A 26 -47.91 83.59 23.59
CA PHE A 26 -48.43 82.45 22.83
C PHE A 26 -49.25 82.98 21.64
N ASN A 27 -48.59 83.24 20.51
CA ASN A 27 -49.22 83.54 19.22
C ASN A 27 -49.86 82.26 18.69
N THR A 28 -51.05 81.95 19.20
CA THR A 28 -51.80 80.70 18.94
C THR A 28 -51.91 80.36 17.46
N ASN A 29 -52.11 81.34 16.55
CA ASN A 29 -52.21 81.09 15.11
C ASN A 29 -50.91 80.57 14.44
N LEU A 30 -49.75 81.01 14.94
CA LEU A 30 -48.43 80.63 14.42
C LEU A 30 -47.97 79.29 15.01
N PHE A 31 -48.24 79.08 16.31
CA PHE A 31 -47.95 77.80 16.96
C PHE A 31 -48.90 76.70 16.50
N GLU A 32 -50.21 76.94 16.37
CA GLU A 32 -51.18 75.91 16.00
C GLU A 32 -50.94 75.39 14.59
N THR A 33 -50.81 76.27 13.59
CA THR A 33 -50.54 75.85 12.19
C THR A 33 -49.20 75.11 12.06
N ASN A 34 -48.13 75.60 12.70
CA ASN A 34 -46.82 74.95 12.67
C ASN A 34 -46.81 73.64 13.46
N LEU A 35 -47.52 73.56 14.59
CA LEU A 35 -47.63 72.36 15.42
C LEU A 35 -48.41 71.27 14.69
N ILE A 36 -49.52 71.62 14.03
CA ILE A 36 -50.29 70.70 13.19
C ILE A 36 -49.43 70.19 12.03
N ASN A 37 -48.74 71.09 11.29
CA ASN A 37 -47.85 70.69 10.20
C ASN A 37 -46.71 69.79 10.70
N LEU A 38 -46.07 70.13 11.82
CA LEU A 38 -45.03 69.32 12.44
C LEU A 38 -45.56 67.94 12.86
N ALA A 39 -46.76 67.87 13.46
CA ALA A 39 -47.40 66.62 13.84
C ALA A 39 -47.70 65.73 12.63
N VAL A 40 -48.19 66.31 11.53
CA VAL A 40 -48.43 65.60 10.26
C VAL A 40 -47.10 65.08 9.68
N VAL A 41 -46.07 65.92 9.62
CA VAL A 41 -44.73 65.52 9.13
C VAL A 41 -44.15 64.39 9.99
N ILE A 42 -44.21 64.49 11.31
CA ILE A 42 -43.78 63.42 12.24
C ILE A 42 -44.59 62.15 12.00
N GLY A 43 -45.92 62.25 11.84
CA GLY A 43 -46.80 61.11 11.57
C GLY A 43 -46.42 60.37 10.29
N VAL A 44 -46.18 61.10 9.19
CA VAL A 44 -45.73 60.54 7.91
C VAL A 44 -44.33 59.92 8.03
N LEU A 45 -43.38 60.62 8.69
CA LEU A 45 -42.03 60.10 8.93
C LEU A 45 -42.03 58.83 9.78
N VAL A 46 -42.85 58.76 10.82
CA VAL A 46 -42.96 57.56 11.66
C VAL A 46 -43.62 56.42 10.87
N TYR A 47 -44.68 56.70 10.11
CA TYR A 47 -45.38 55.68 9.34
C TYR A 47 -44.51 55.07 8.22
N PHE A 48 -43.93 55.90 7.35
CA PHE A 48 -43.10 55.42 6.23
C PHE A 48 -41.67 55.08 6.67
N GLY A 49 -41.06 55.91 7.52
CA GLY A 49 -39.67 55.74 7.96
C GLY A 49 -39.47 54.50 8.82
N LYS A 50 -40.45 54.14 9.68
CA LYS A 50 -40.36 52.90 10.47
C LYS A 50 -40.31 51.66 9.57
N GLY A 51 -41.11 51.62 8.50
CA GLY A 51 -41.11 50.49 7.56
C GLY A 51 -39.75 50.32 6.87
N VAL A 52 -39.21 51.39 6.29
CA VAL A 52 -37.91 51.36 5.58
C VAL A 52 -36.76 51.02 6.54
N LEU A 53 -36.68 51.67 7.70
CA LEU A 53 -35.63 51.41 8.69
C LEU A 53 -35.69 49.98 9.24
N THR A 54 -36.89 49.48 9.52
CA THR A 54 -37.08 48.11 10.02
C THR A 54 -36.62 47.09 8.98
N THR A 55 -36.99 47.27 7.70
CA THR A 55 -36.56 46.39 6.61
C THR A 55 -35.04 46.40 6.42
N LEU A 56 -34.40 47.59 6.40
CA LEU A 56 -32.95 47.68 6.26
C LEU A 56 -32.19 47.03 7.44
N LEU A 57 -32.66 47.25 8.66
CA LEU A 57 -32.08 46.65 9.86
C LEU A 57 -32.30 45.13 9.91
N ASN A 58 -33.50 44.66 9.53
CA ASN A 58 -33.82 43.23 9.47
C ASN A 58 -32.99 42.52 8.40
N ASN A 59 -32.89 43.10 7.19
CA ASN A 59 -32.06 42.55 6.12
C ASN A 59 -30.59 42.46 6.55
N ARG A 60 -30.06 43.52 7.17
CA ARG A 60 -28.68 43.50 7.70
C ARG A 60 -28.50 42.45 8.80
N LYS A 61 -29.45 42.36 9.73
CA LYS A 61 -29.45 41.34 10.79
C LYS A 61 -29.46 39.93 10.20
N GLU A 62 -30.34 39.68 9.23
CA GLU A 62 -30.46 38.39 8.56
C GLU A 62 -29.20 38.05 7.78
N THR A 63 -28.62 39.00 7.02
CA THR A 63 -27.33 38.79 6.33
C THR A 63 -26.23 38.43 7.32
N ILE A 64 -26.08 39.16 8.43
CA ILE A 64 -25.05 38.87 9.44
C ILE A 64 -25.27 37.48 10.06
N VAL A 65 -26.51 37.14 10.44
CA VAL A 65 -26.83 35.84 11.01
C VAL A 65 -26.54 34.71 10.01
N ASN A 66 -26.94 34.88 8.75
CA ASN A 66 -26.68 33.90 7.70
C ASN A 66 -25.18 33.74 7.41
N THR A 67 -24.41 34.83 7.38
CA THR A 67 -22.95 34.77 7.21
C THR A 67 -22.25 34.09 8.38
N ILE A 68 -22.67 34.36 9.63
CA ILE A 68 -22.11 33.70 10.81
C ILE A 68 -22.45 32.21 10.79
N ARG A 69 -23.71 31.86 10.47
CA ARG A 69 -24.15 30.46 10.39
C ARG A 69 -23.42 29.70 9.27
N ASP A 70 -23.28 30.29 8.07
CA ASP A 70 -22.49 29.69 6.98
C ASP A 70 -21.03 29.50 7.39
N ALA A 71 -20.43 30.49 8.05
CA ALA A 71 -19.05 30.39 8.53
C ALA A 71 -18.89 29.27 9.59
N GLU A 72 -19.84 29.14 10.51
CA GLU A 72 -19.85 28.09 11.54
C GLU A 72 -20.05 26.70 10.92
N GLU A 73 -21.04 26.53 10.02
CA GLU A 73 -21.28 25.27 9.29
C GLU A 73 -20.01 24.84 8.53
N ARG A 74 -19.37 25.76 7.80
CA ARG A 74 -18.14 25.49 7.05
C ARG A 74 -16.95 25.17 7.96
N TYR A 75 -16.85 25.84 9.12
CA TYR A 75 -15.83 25.56 10.12
C TYR A 75 -16.00 24.16 10.72
N GLN A 76 -17.23 23.78 11.08
CA GLN A 76 -17.56 22.45 11.60
C GLN A 76 -17.28 21.37 10.56
N GLU A 77 -17.71 21.55 9.32
CA GLU A 77 -17.40 20.62 8.23
C GLU A 77 -15.90 20.46 7.99
N ALA A 78 -15.15 21.57 7.98
CA ALA A 78 -13.70 21.54 7.79
C ALA A 78 -13.00 20.78 8.93
N THR A 79 -13.44 21.02 10.16
CA THR A 79 -12.93 20.35 11.36
C THR A 79 -13.24 18.86 11.35
N GLU A 80 -14.46 18.47 10.96
CA GLU A 80 -14.85 17.07 10.84
C GLU A 80 -14.05 16.36 9.74
N LYS A 81 -13.90 16.99 8.56
CA LYS A 81 -13.08 16.46 7.46
C LYS A 81 -11.61 16.31 7.87
N LEU A 82 -11.07 17.28 8.62
CA LEU A 82 -9.70 17.24 9.15
C LEU A 82 -9.52 16.08 10.14
N ASN A 83 -10.43 15.93 11.09
CA ASN A 83 -10.39 14.84 12.08
C ASN A 83 -10.47 13.47 11.39
N LYS A 84 -11.40 13.30 10.43
CA LYS A 84 -11.49 12.08 9.61
C LYS A 84 -10.19 11.81 8.84
N ALA A 85 -9.55 12.84 8.29
CA ALA A 85 -8.28 12.70 7.59
C ALA A 85 -7.15 12.27 8.53
N TYR A 86 -7.06 12.84 9.74
CA TYR A 86 -6.08 12.43 10.75
C TYR A 86 -6.27 10.99 11.19
N THR A 87 -7.51 10.56 11.50
CA THR A 87 -7.80 9.16 11.86
C THR A 87 -7.43 8.21 10.73
N ARG A 88 -7.76 8.54 9.47
CA ARG A 88 -7.38 7.73 8.30
C ARG A 88 -5.87 7.65 8.13
N LEU A 89 -5.15 8.75 8.35
CA LEU A 89 -3.70 8.79 8.27
C LEU A 89 -3.05 7.91 9.35
N GLU A 90 -3.55 7.98 10.58
CA GLU A 90 -3.08 7.15 11.68
C GLU A 90 -3.32 5.66 11.42
N GLN A 91 -4.53 5.30 10.98
CA GLN A 91 -4.87 3.94 10.56
C GLN A 91 -3.98 3.45 9.41
N ALA A 92 -3.73 4.29 8.41
CA ALA A 92 -2.85 3.94 7.29
C ALA A 92 -1.40 3.73 7.74
N LYS A 93 -0.89 4.56 8.66
CA LYS A 93 0.45 4.39 9.25
C LYS A 93 0.55 3.11 10.06
N ALA A 94 -0.43 2.84 10.92
CA ALA A 94 -0.48 1.61 11.71
C ALA A 94 -0.54 0.37 10.81
N LYS A 95 -1.36 0.40 9.75
CA LYS A 95 -1.46 -0.70 8.78
C LYS A 95 -0.17 -0.89 7.98
N ALA A 96 0.49 0.19 7.55
CA ALA A 96 1.77 0.12 6.85
C ALA A 96 2.85 -0.51 7.74
N GLU A 97 2.89 -0.14 9.02
CA GLU A 97 3.82 -0.71 9.99
C GLU A 97 3.53 -2.19 10.28
N GLU A 98 2.26 -2.55 10.44
CA GLU A 98 1.82 -3.95 10.57
C GLU A 98 2.27 -4.79 9.36
N ILE A 99 2.05 -4.29 8.14
CA ILE A 99 2.50 -4.96 6.90
C ILE A 99 4.02 -5.11 6.88
N ARG A 100 4.76 -4.07 7.29
CA ARG A 100 6.22 -4.10 7.32
C ARG A 100 6.74 -5.16 8.31
N VAL A 101 6.21 -5.18 9.53
CA VAL A 101 6.62 -6.14 10.58
C VAL A 101 6.26 -7.57 10.18
N ASN A 102 5.03 -7.80 9.73
CA ASN A 102 4.59 -9.13 9.29
C ASN A 102 5.37 -9.61 8.07
N GLY A 103 5.64 -8.72 7.11
CA GLY A 103 6.42 -9.04 5.92
C GLY A 103 7.87 -9.44 6.25
N LEU A 104 8.52 -8.75 7.19
CA LEU A 104 9.87 -9.11 7.64
C LEU A 104 9.90 -10.43 8.41
N ALA A 105 8.92 -10.68 9.28
CA ALA A 105 8.82 -11.94 10.01
C ALA A 105 8.58 -13.12 9.05
N GLN A 106 7.67 -12.96 8.09
CA GLN A 106 7.36 -13.98 7.09
C GLN A 106 8.57 -14.25 6.19
N MET A 107 9.29 -13.21 5.75
CA MET A 107 10.52 -13.35 4.96
C MET A 107 11.60 -14.15 5.70
N GLU A 108 11.76 -13.94 7.00
CA GLU A 108 12.74 -14.69 7.79
C GLU A 108 12.36 -16.17 7.90
N ILE A 109 11.08 -16.47 8.11
CA ILE A 109 10.56 -17.85 8.14
C ILE A 109 10.79 -18.52 6.79
N GLU A 110 10.37 -17.90 5.69
CA GLU A 110 10.52 -18.44 4.32
C GLU A 110 11.98 -18.66 3.96
N LYS A 111 12.87 -17.73 4.35
CA LYS A 111 14.32 -17.89 4.15
C LYS A 111 14.85 -19.11 4.89
N GLN A 112 14.45 -19.32 6.13
CA GLN A 112 14.88 -20.48 6.92
C GLN A 112 14.32 -21.80 6.37
N GLU A 113 13.06 -21.81 5.95
CA GLU A 113 12.44 -22.97 5.30
C GLU A 113 13.13 -23.31 3.98
N LEU A 114 13.46 -22.30 3.16
CA LEU A 114 14.17 -22.50 1.90
C LEU A 114 15.59 -23.06 2.12
N ILE A 115 16.32 -22.52 3.11
CA ILE A 115 17.65 -23.03 3.47
C ILE A 115 17.55 -24.48 3.94
N LYS A 116 16.57 -24.79 4.81
CA LYS A 116 16.36 -26.15 5.31
C LYS A 116 16.00 -27.12 4.19
N ALA A 117 15.07 -26.74 3.30
CA ALA A 117 14.69 -27.56 2.15
C ALA A 117 15.88 -27.80 1.22
N ALA A 118 16.70 -26.78 0.95
CA ALA A 118 17.89 -26.91 0.13
C ALA A 118 18.95 -27.84 0.75
N ASP A 119 19.13 -27.80 2.08
CA ASP A 119 20.04 -28.68 2.81
C ASP A 119 19.54 -30.14 2.79
N GLU A 120 18.25 -30.36 3.05
CA GLU A 120 17.61 -31.68 2.98
C GLU A 120 17.68 -32.28 1.58
N ASP A 121 17.42 -31.48 0.54
CA ASP A 121 17.53 -31.91 -0.86
C ASP A 121 18.97 -32.23 -1.24
N SER A 122 19.93 -31.43 -0.80
CA SER A 122 21.36 -31.65 -1.04
C SER A 122 21.82 -32.96 -0.42
N LYS A 123 21.43 -33.21 0.84
CA LYS A 123 21.74 -34.45 1.56
C LYS A 123 21.11 -35.67 0.88
N ARG A 124 19.84 -35.57 0.49
CA ARG A 124 19.13 -36.64 -0.23
C ARG A 124 19.81 -36.96 -1.56
N LEU A 125 20.26 -35.93 -2.29
CA LEU A 125 20.98 -36.10 -3.55
C LEU A 125 22.32 -36.82 -3.33
N GLU A 126 23.05 -36.45 -2.28
CA GLU A 126 24.31 -37.09 -1.92
C GLU A 126 24.12 -38.56 -1.52
N ASP A 127 23.13 -38.85 -0.67
CA ASP A 127 22.79 -40.23 -0.28
C ASP A 127 22.40 -41.08 -1.49
N SER A 128 21.58 -40.53 -2.41
CA SER A 128 21.18 -41.23 -3.63
C SER A 128 22.37 -41.47 -4.57
N LYS A 129 23.28 -40.50 -4.70
CA LYS A 129 24.51 -40.63 -5.49
C LYS A 129 25.40 -41.71 -4.92
N ASN A 130 25.62 -41.71 -3.61
CA ASN A 130 26.46 -42.70 -2.93
C ASN A 130 25.85 -44.11 -3.04
N ALA A 131 24.54 -44.25 -2.88
CA ALA A 131 23.85 -45.52 -3.09
C ALA A 131 24.01 -46.03 -4.54
N THR A 132 23.91 -45.13 -5.53
CA THR A 132 24.07 -45.47 -6.95
C THR A 132 25.51 -45.90 -7.26
N LEU A 133 26.51 -45.17 -6.74
CA LEU A 133 27.91 -45.53 -6.90
C LEU A 133 28.22 -46.91 -6.32
N ARG A 134 27.74 -47.21 -5.11
CA ARG A 134 27.91 -48.53 -4.48
C ARG A 134 27.28 -49.65 -5.30
N PHE A 135 26.09 -49.41 -5.84
CA PHE A 135 25.39 -50.38 -6.68
C PHE A 135 26.17 -50.66 -7.98
N GLU A 136 26.64 -49.62 -8.65
CA GLU A 136 27.43 -49.77 -9.89
C GLU A 136 28.83 -50.36 -9.64
N GLU A 137 29.49 -50.02 -8.53
CA GLU A 137 30.74 -50.68 -8.08
C GLU A 137 30.54 -52.18 -7.92
N GLN A 138 29.49 -52.59 -7.18
CA GLN A 138 29.20 -54.00 -6.96
C GLN A 138 28.86 -54.70 -8.28
N ARG A 139 28.08 -54.06 -9.15
CA ARG A 139 27.73 -54.59 -10.47
C ARG A 139 28.97 -54.80 -11.34
N ALA A 140 29.89 -53.82 -11.36
CA ALA A 140 31.14 -53.92 -12.10
C ALA A 140 32.01 -55.07 -11.58
N ILE A 141 32.12 -55.21 -10.25
CA ILE A 141 32.84 -56.33 -9.62
C ILE A 141 32.23 -57.68 -10.03
N GLU A 142 30.91 -57.83 -9.98
CA GLU A 142 30.23 -59.06 -10.39
C GLU A 142 30.43 -59.36 -11.87
N GLN A 143 30.37 -58.36 -12.74
CA GLN A 143 30.67 -58.52 -14.17
C GLN A 143 32.11 -59.00 -14.40
N VAL A 144 33.10 -58.44 -13.68
CA VAL A 144 34.49 -58.88 -13.77
C VAL A 144 34.64 -60.32 -13.25
N ARG A 145 34.02 -60.67 -12.12
CA ARG A 145 34.03 -62.04 -11.58
C ARG A 145 33.46 -63.06 -12.55
N GLN A 146 32.34 -62.74 -13.20
CA GLN A 146 31.72 -63.59 -14.21
C GLN A 146 32.63 -63.78 -15.44
N GLN A 147 33.27 -62.71 -15.90
CA GLN A 147 34.23 -62.77 -17.01
C GLN A 147 35.45 -63.64 -16.68
N VAL A 148 36.05 -63.45 -15.49
CA VAL A 148 37.18 -64.26 -15.03
C VAL A 148 36.78 -65.73 -14.87
N SER A 149 35.62 -66.01 -14.27
CA SER A 149 35.13 -67.38 -14.09
C SER A 149 34.89 -68.08 -15.43
N ARG A 150 34.30 -67.37 -16.41
CA ARG A 150 34.11 -67.89 -17.76
C ARG A 150 35.44 -68.19 -18.44
N LEU A 151 36.42 -67.27 -18.39
CA LEU A 151 37.74 -67.49 -18.99
C LEU A 151 38.49 -68.66 -18.34
N ALA A 152 38.40 -68.80 -17.02
CA ALA A 152 38.98 -69.93 -16.30
C ALA A 152 38.35 -71.27 -16.72
N LEU A 153 37.02 -71.31 -16.89
CA LEU A 153 36.30 -72.48 -17.40
C LEU A 153 36.67 -72.80 -18.85
N GLU A 154 36.78 -71.80 -19.72
CA GLU A 154 37.21 -71.98 -21.11
C GLU A 154 38.63 -72.56 -21.17
N LEU A 155 39.57 -72.02 -20.40
CA LEU A 155 40.94 -72.53 -20.31
C LEU A 155 41.01 -73.95 -19.75
N ALA A 156 40.20 -74.26 -18.73
CA ALA A 156 40.12 -75.60 -18.17
C ALA A 156 39.55 -76.61 -19.18
N LEU A 157 38.49 -76.23 -19.91
CA LEU A 157 37.90 -77.05 -20.98
C LEU A 157 38.88 -77.26 -22.13
N GLU A 158 39.64 -76.24 -22.53
CA GLU A 158 40.69 -76.36 -23.55
C GLU A 158 41.83 -77.29 -23.10
N THR A 159 42.29 -77.14 -21.86
CA THR A 159 43.30 -78.02 -21.25
C THR A 159 42.81 -79.47 -21.17
N LEU A 160 41.55 -79.67 -20.80
CA LEU A 160 40.94 -80.99 -20.72
C LEU A 160 40.80 -81.62 -22.12
N LYS A 161 40.33 -80.87 -23.12
CA LYS A 161 40.24 -81.31 -24.53
C LYS A 161 41.60 -81.71 -25.08
N THR A 162 42.64 -80.91 -24.85
CA THR A 162 44.01 -81.19 -25.33
C THR A 162 44.65 -82.39 -24.63
N ARG A 163 44.46 -82.55 -23.31
CA ARG A 163 44.95 -83.73 -22.58
C ARG A 163 44.21 -85.01 -22.96
N LEU A 164 42.88 -85.00 -22.94
CA LEU A 164 42.08 -86.16 -23.38
C LEU A 164 42.46 -86.57 -24.80
N ASN A 165 42.62 -85.65 -25.75
CA ASN A 165 42.96 -86.02 -27.11
C ASN A 165 44.33 -86.73 -27.20
N ARG A 166 45.37 -86.22 -26.52
CA ARG A 166 46.70 -86.85 -26.53
C ARG A 166 46.78 -88.14 -25.71
N ASP A 167 46.33 -88.10 -24.46
CA ASP A 167 46.43 -89.23 -23.53
C ASP A 167 45.55 -90.38 -24.01
N LEU A 168 44.34 -90.10 -24.51
CA LEU A 168 43.41 -91.11 -25.00
C LEU A 168 43.88 -91.69 -26.35
N HIS A 169 44.50 -90.89 -27.24
CA HIS A 169 45.15 -91.42 -28.43
C HIS A 169 46.32 -92.35 -28.09
N ALA A 170 47.20 -91.96 -27.15
CA ALA A 170 48.30 -92.81 -26.71
C ALA A 170 47.80 -94.08 -26.02
N GLN A 171 46.87 -93.96 -25.06
CA GLN A 171 46.28 -95.11 -24.37
C GLN A 171 45.52 -96.04 -25.31
N MET A 172 44.80 -95.54 -26.32
CA MET A 172 44.17 -96.39 -27.34
C MET A 172 45.21 -97.17 -28.13
N ILE A 173 46.30 -96.52 -28.56
CA ILE A 173 47.38 -97.18 -29.30
C ILE A 173 48.02 -98.26 -28.43
N ASP A 174 48.41 -97.94 -27.20
CA ASP A 174 49.03 -98.89 -26.27
C ASP A 174 48.12 -100.07 -25.95
N TYR A 175 46.82 -99.81 -25.72
CA TYR A 175 45.82 -100.85 -25.51
C TYR A 175 45.67 -101.77 -26.73
N HIS A 176 45.62 -101.20 -27.94
CA HIS A 176 45.53 -101.98 -29.18
C HIS A 176 46.79 -102.80 -29.46
N ILE A 177 47.99 -102.27 -29.17
CA ILE A 177 49.25 -103.02 -29.25
C ILE A 177 49.24 -104.19 -28.26
N GLY A 178 48.89 -103.94 -27.00
CA GLY A 178 48.83 -104.98 -25.98
C GLY A 178 47.82 -106.08 -26.31
N LEU A 179 46.65 -105.71 -26.86
CA LEU A 179 45.64 -106.68 -27.30
C LEU A 179 46.16 -107.56 -28.45
N LEU A 180 46.79 -106.97 -29.47
CA LEU A 180 47.39 -107.72 -30.58
C LEU A 180 48.47 -108.69 -30.09
N GLN A 181 49.35 -108.24 -29.20
CA GLN A 181 50.40 -109.08 -28.62
C GLN A 181 49.80 -110.26 -27.83
N SER A 182 48.69 -110.05 -27.12
CA SER A 182 47.98 -111.13 -26.42
C SER A 182 47.30 -112.12 -27.39
N MET A 183 46.75 -111.66 -28.52
CA MET A 183 46.13 -112.54 -29.52
C MET A 183 47.18 -113.37 -30.29
N GLU A 184 48.34 -112.79 -30.60
CA GLU A 184 49.48 -113.51 -31.19
C GLU A 184 49.92 -114.67 -30.28
N SER A 185 50.06 -114.40 -28.97
CA SER A 185 50.43 -115.43 -27.99
C SER A 185 49.41 -116.56 -27.78
N VAL A 186 48.19 -116.43 -28.32
CA VAL A 186 47.13 -117.45 -28.23
C VAL A 186 47.04 -118.31 -29.50
N ILE A 187 47.58 -117.82 -30.63
CA ILE A 187 47.54 -118.53 -31.92
C ILE A 187 48.75 -119.47 -32.08
N ASP A 188 49.89 -119.15 -31.46
CA ASP A 188 51.07 -120.03 -31.33
C ASP A 188 50.95 -121.04 -30.18
#